data_AF-A0A7X3FFK9-F1
#
_entry.id   AF-A0A7X3FFK9-F1
#
_cell.length_a   1.000
_cell.length_b   1.000
_cell.length_c   1.000
_cell.angle_alpha   90.00
_cell.angle_beta   90.00
_cell.angle_gamma   90.00
#
_symmetry.space_group_name_H-M   'P 1'
#
loop_
_entity.id
_entity.type
_entity.pdbx_description
1 polymer ?
#
loop_
_entity_poly.entity_id
_entity_poly.type
_entity_poly.pdbx_seq_one_letter_code
_entity_poly.pdbx_strand_id
1 'polypeptide(L)'
;MKTELSKNAKNAKKVTMTLENSNSKTYLEMLDGRSEELHFAQVAPTQFTVDDSEFSLKSGINVELGILNVDLVATSSVIWPGQTIRVRGGLQGQGAAMKAQATIPFNKKMADGVQGESWLYWVIETPEGELHNKQPIHMKGVLKGLPPKNATFYSDSVTPLFDRENNQAGTVYGCLQSN
;
A
#
# COMPACT_ATOMS: atom_id res chain seq x y z
N MET A 1 4.40 44.70 -27.17
CA MET A 1 4.91 43.42 -27.69
C MET A 1 4.85 42.42 -26.55
N LYS A 2 3.89 41.49 -26.58
CA LYS A 2 3.75 40.43 -25.58
C LYS A 2 4.67 39.28 -25.98
N THR A 3 5.51 38.81 -25.07
CA THR A 3 6.22 37.54 -25.25
C THR A 3 5.77 36.62 -24.12
N GLU A 4 4.72 35.85 -24.38
CA GLU A 4 4.34 34.72 -23.55
C GLU A 4 5.35 33.59 -23.81
N LEU A 5 6.14 33.27 -22.80
CA LEU A 5 6.91 32.03 -22.75
C LEU A 5 5.93 30.91 -22.43
N SER A 6 5.48 30.19 -23.47
CA SER A 6 4.74 28.95 -23.31
C SER A 6 5.62 27.93 -22.59
N LYS A 7 5.31 27.64 -21.31
CA LYS A 7 5.79 26.44 -20.64
C LYS A 7 5.21 25.24 -21.39
N ASN A 8 6.00 24.63 -22.25
CA ASN A 8 5.75 23.27 -22.74
C ASN A 8 5.97 22.30 -21.56
N ALA A 9 4.96 22.19 -20.69
CA ALA A 9 4.80 21.00 -19.87
C ALA A 9 4.43 19.88 -20.86
N LYS A 10 5.40 19.05 -21.26
CA LYS A 10 5.09 17.76 -21.87
C LYS A 10 4.12 17.07 -20.92
N ASN A 11 2.87 16.88 -21.34
CA ASN A 11 1.87 16.15 -20.57
C ASN A 11 2.44 14.76 -20.28
N ALA A 12 2.91 14.57 -19.04
CA ALA A 12 3.33 13.27 -18.55
C ALA A 12 2.12 12.33 -18.67
N LYS A 13 2.31 11.20 -19.37
CA LYS A 13 1.22 10.28 -19.64
C LYS A 13 0.98 9.43 -18.40
N LYS A 14 -0.22 9.52 -17.83
CA LYS A 14 -0.67 8.64 -16.77
C LYS A 14 -0.76 7.19 -17.26
N VAL A 15 -0.23 6.26 -16.48
CA VAL A 15 -0.25 4.82 -16.77
C VAL A 15 -0.82 4.08 -15.57
N THR A 16 -1.68 3.10 -15.85
CA THR A 16 -2.20 2.14 -14.88
C THR A 16 -1.45 0.83 -15.01
N MET A 17 -1.11 0.19 -13.90
CA MET A 17 -0.37 -1.06 -13.83
C MET A 17 -1.01 -2.00 -12.79
N THR A 18 -0.85 -3.31 -12.96
CA THR A 18 -1.36 -4.32 -12.02
C THR A 18 -0.22 -5.15 -11.44
N LEU A 19 -0.34 -5.45 -10.14
CA LEU A 19 0.44 -6.49 -9.48
C LEU A 19 -0.47 -7.68 -9.20
N GLU A 20 -0.24 -8.76 -9.95
CA GLU A 20 -1.10 -9.95 -9.95
C GLU A 20 -0.96 -10.82 -8.70
N ASN A 21 0.24 -10.83 -8.10
CA ASN A 21 0.53 -11.63 -6.91
C ASN A 21 1.38 -10.83 -5.92
N SER A 22 1.07 -11.00 -4.65
CA SER A 22 1.72 -10.39 -3.49
C SER A 22 1.43 -11.29 -2.32
N ASN A 23 2.48 -11.70 -1.61
CA ASN A 23 2.33 -12.35 -0.32
C ASN A 23 2.50 -11.28 0.75
N SER A 24 1.57 -11.21 1.69
CA SER A 24 1.71 -10.31 2.82
C SER A 24 1.43 -11.00 4.13
N LYS A 25 2.11 -10.54 5.18
CA LYS A 25 1.85 -10.96 6.55
C LYS A 25 1.77 -9.75 7.47
N THR A 26 0.89 -9.82 8.46
CA THR A 26 0.66 -8.76 9.42
C THR A 26 0.24 -9.39 10.74
N TYR A 27 0.71 -8.82 11.85
CA TYR A 27 0.17 -9.14 13.16
C TYR A 27 -1.07 -8.30 13.45
N LEU A 28 -2.14 -8.96 13.88
CA LEU A 28 -3.34 -8.33 14.44
C LEU A 28 -3.39 -8.64 15.93
N GLU A 29 -3.65 -7.63 16.75
CA GLU A 29 -3.81 -7.77 18.20
C GLU A 29 -5.06 -7.03 18.66
N MET A 30 -5.96 -7.74 19.35
CA MET A 30 -7.20 -7.21 19.90
C MET A 30 -6.99 -6.65 21.31
N LEU A 31 -7.87 -5.76 21.77
CA LEU A 31 -7.74 -5.17 23.12
C LEU A 31 -7.86 -6.18 24.27
N ASP A 32 -8.44 -7.36 24.03
CA ASP A 32 -8.52 -8.44 25.00
C ASP A 32 -7.23 -9.28 25.10
N GLY A 33 -6.20 -8.92 24.32
CA GLY A 33 -4.89 -9.57 24.31
C GLY A 33 -4.76 -10.75 23.34
N ARG A 34 -5.82 -11.14 22.62
CA ARG A 34 -5.67 -12.11 21.52
C ARG A 34 -4.81 -11.50 20.41
N SER A 35 -3.86 -12.27 19.88
CA SER A 35 -3.02 -11.85 18.76
C SER A 35 -2.74 -12.98 17.77
N GLU A 36 -2.48 -12.62 16.51
CA GLU A 36 -2.23 -13.57 15.43
C GLU A 36 -1.39 -12.95 14.29
N GLU A 37 -0.47 -13.73 13.72
CA GLU A 37 0.14 -13.41 12.41
C GLU A 37 -0.78 -13.92 11.29
N LEU A 38 -1.40 -12.99 10.56
CA LEU A 38 -2.26 -13.30 9.43
C LEU A 38 -1.43 -13.35 8.14
N HIS A 39 -1.54 -14.47 7.43
CA HIS A 39 -0.93 -14.67 6.11
C HIS A 39 -1.98 -14.44 5.03
N PHE A 40 -1.80 -13.36 4.27
CA PHE A 40 -2.76 -12.89 3.30
C PHE A 40 -2.42 -13.32 1.88
N ALA A 41 -3.44 -13.78 1.17
CA ALA A 41 -3.44 -13.98 -0.28
C ALA A 41 -4.24 -12.86 -0.96
N GLN A 42 -3.82 -12.45 -2.15
CA GLN A 42 -4.59 -11.51 -2.97
C GLN A 42 -5.85 -12.16 -3.55
N VAL A 43 -6.97 -11.48 -3.40
CA VAL A 43 -8.25 -11.84 -4.06
C VAL A 43 -8.31 -11.28 -5.48
N ALA A 44 -7.72 -10.10 -5.69
CA ALA A 44 -7.66 -9.43 -6.97
C ALA A 44 -6.33 -8.67 -7.13
N PRO A 45 -5.87 -8.44 -8.37
CA PRO A 45 -4.65 -7.67 -8.61
C PRO A 45 -4.72 -6.27 -8.01
N THR A 46 -3.63 -5.86 -7.36
CA THR A 46 -3.47 -4.49 -6.87
C THR A 46 -3.17 -3.57 -8.04
N GLN A 47 -3.99 -2.53 -8.23
CA GLN A 47 -3.83 -1.55 -9.30
C GLN A 47 -3.09 -0.32 -8.79
N PHE A 48 -2.14 0.14 -9.60
CA PHE A 48 -1.35 1.33 -9.37
C PHE A 48 -1.53 2.32 -10.51
N THR A 49 -1.43 3.61 -10.23
CA THR A 49 -1.29 4.64 -11.25
C THR A 49 -0.05 5.47 -11.02
N VAL A 50 0.67 5.81 -12.09
CA VAL A 50 1.77 6.76 -12.09
C VAL A 50 1.49 7.82 -13.15
N ASP A 51 1.69 9.11 -12.83
CA ASP A 51 1.38 10.20 -13.75
C ASP A 51 2.46 10.41 -14.82
N ASP A 52 3.66 9.90 -14.58
CA ASP A 52 4.82 10.02 -15.48
C ASP A 52 5.31 8.67 -16.00
N SER A 53 4.77 8.22 -17.14
CA SER A 53 5.15 6.95 -17.79
C SER A 53 6.63 6.80 -18.11
N GLU A 54 7.39 7.90 -18.20
CA GLU A 54 8.81 7.89 -18.56
C GLU A 54 9.73 7.89 -17.32
N PHE A 55 9.18 7.69 -16.12
CA PHE A 55 9.94 7.71 -14.86
C PHE A 55 11.20 6.82 -14.90
N SER A 56 11.15 5.69 -15.62
CA SER A 56 12.23 4.70 -15.69
C SER A 56 13.48 5.22 -16.41
N LEU A 57 13.34 6.28 -17.21
CA LEU A 57 14.43 6.91 -17.97
C LEU A 57 15.04 8.11 -17.23
N LYS A 58 14.43 8.54 -16.12
CA LYS A 58 14.76 9.78 -15.40
C LYS A 58 15.63 9.49 -14.18
N SER A 59 16.36 10.51 -13.72
CA SER A 59 17.19 10.49 -12.52
C SER A 59 16.98 11.78 -11.72
N GLY A 60 17.11 11.73 -10.40
CA GLY A 60 16.94 12.91 -9.54
C GLY A 60 15.48 13.37 -9.42
N ILE A 61 14.51 12.44 -9.49
CA ILE A 61 13.08 12.74 -9.46
C ILE A 61 12.38 11.98 -8.33
N ASN A 62 11.22 12.49 -7.91
CA ASN A 62 10.25 11.74 -7.12
C ASN A 62 9.12 11.26 -8.02
N VAL A 63 8.85 9.97 -7.98
CA VAL A 63 7.75 9.33 -8.68
C VAL A 63 6.60 9.16 -7.69
N GLU A 64 5.48 9.83 -7.92
CA GLU A 64 4.27 9.63 -7.12
C GLU A 64 3.38 8.55 -7.74
N LEU A 65 2.78 7.73 -6.88
CA LEU A 65 1.88 6.67 -7.27
C LEU A 65 0.58 6.74 -6.48
N GLY A 66 -0.52 6.40 -7.15
CA GLY A 66 -1.78 6.03 -6.52
C GLY A 66 -1.91 4.52 -6.43
N ILE A 67 -2.28 3.98 -5.27
CA ILE A 67 -2.70 2.58 -5.11
C ILE A 67 -4.23 2.59 -5.08
N LEU A 68 -4.84 2.07 -6.14
CA LEU A 68 -6.29 2.19 -6.36
C LEU A 68 -7.09 1.16 -5.56
N ASN A 69 -6.57 -0.05 -5.40
CA ASN A 69 -7.23 -1.11 -4.66
C ASN A 69 -6.21 -2.06 -4.01
N VAL A 70 -6.56 -2.54 -2.83
CA VAL A 70 -5.94 -3.70 -2.17
C VAL A 70 -7.09 -4.58 -1.73
N ASP A 71 -7.00 -5.88 -2.02
CA ASP A 71 -8.02 -6.86 -1.64
C ASP A 71 -7.33 -8.17 -1.29
N LEU A 72 -7.30 -8.45 0.02
CA LEU A 72 -6.54 -9.54 0.60
C LEU A 72 -7.43 -10.37 1.51
N VAL A 73 -7.18 -11.68 1.59
CA VAL A 73 -7.85 -12.58 2.53
C VAL A 73 -6.84 -13.45 3.28
N ALA A 74 -7.13 -13.69 4.55
CA ALA A 74 -6.44 -14.65 5.40
C ALA A 74 -7.49 -15.50 6.13
N THR A 75 -7.12 -16.71 6.53
CA THR A 75 -7.93 -17.51 7.46
C THR A 75 -7.33 -17.39 8.85
N SER A 76 -8.14 -16.94 9.81
CA SER A 76 -7.73 -16.87 11.20
C SER A 76 -7.71 -18.26 11.82
N SER A 77 -6.69 -18.51 12.64
CA SER A 77 -6.40 -19.74 13.36
C SER A 77 -6.42 -19.54 14.88
N VAL A 78 -6.31 -18.29 15.34
CA VAL A 78 -6.22 -17.95 16.77
C VAL A 78 -7.34 -17.02 17.21
N ILE A 79 -7.44 -15.81 16.63
CA ILE A 79 -8.39 -14.80 17.11
C ILE A 79 -9.83 -15.24 16.83
N TRP A 80 -10.08 -15.74 15.61
CA TRP A 80 -11.35 -16.30 15.15
C TRP A 80 -11.13 -17.58 14.34
N PRO A 81 -10.93 -18.74 14.99
CA PRO A 81 -10.53 -19.97 14.32
C PRO A 81 -11.47 -20.37 13.17
N GLY A 82 -10.88 -20.58 11.99
CA GLY A 82 -11.58 -20.98 10.76
C GLY A 82 -12.29 -19.85 10.02
N GLN A 83 -12.30 -18.63 10.56
CA GLN A 83 -12.98 -17.49 9.94
C GLN A 83 -12.09 -16.78 8.94
N THR A 84 -12.70 -16.27 7.87
CA THR A 84 -12.00 -15.44 6.88
C THR A 84 -11.91 -14.00 7.36
N ILE A 85 -10.70 -13.45 7.32
CA ILE A 85 -10.41 -12.03 7.53
C ILE A 85 -10.09 -11.42 6.17
N ARG A 86 -10.80 -10.35 5.81
CA ARG A 86 -10.59 -9.65 4.54
C ARG A 86 -10.08 -8.25 4.78
N VAL A 87 -9.08 -7.83 4.00
CA VAL A 87 -8.53 -6.47 4.05
C VAL A 87 -8.82 -5.80 2.72
N ARG A 88 -9.50 -4.65 2.78
CA ARG A 88 -9.74 -3.75 1.65
C ARG A 88 -8.98 -2.44 1.84
N GLY A 89 -8.34 -1.97 0.77
CA GLY A 89 -7.66 -0.66 0.75
C GLY A 89 -7.96 0.12 -0.53
N GLY A 90 -7.60 1.40 -0.52
CA GLY A 90 -7.84 2.28 -1.67
C GLY A 90 -9.32 2.61 -1.87
N LEU A 91 -9.76 2.68 -3.12
CA LEU A 91 -11.13 3.00 -3.52
C LEU A 91 -12.16 2.05 -2.90
N GLN A 92 -11.80 0.77 -2.75
CA GLN A 92 -12.68 -0.26 -2.21
C GLN A 92 -12.73 -0.30 -0.68
N GLY A 93 -11.77 0.32 0.02
CA GLY A 93 -11.77 0.43 1.48
C GLY A 93 -12.38 1.75 1.93
N GLN A 94 -11.69 2.84 1.60
CA GLN A 94 -11.97 4.18 2.14
C GLN A 94 -12.46 5.19 1.07
N GLY A 95 -12.78 4.71 -0.14
CA GLY A 95 -13.29 5.56 -1.23
C GLY A 95 -12.24 6.45 -1.91
N ALA A 96 -10.96 6.35 -1.54
CA ALA A 96 -9.87 7.15 -2.11
C ALA A 96 -8.61 6.31 -2.34
N ALA A 97 -7.87 6.63 -3.40
CA ALA A 97 -6.58 6.00 -3.67
C ALA A 97 -5.58 6.26 -2.54
N MET A 98 -4.78 5.26 -2.19
CA MET A 98 -3.70 5.41 -1.21
C MET A 98 -2.44 5.95 -1.89
N LYS A 99 -1.58 6.64 -1.15
CA LYS A 99 -0.36 7.23 -1.68
C LYS A 99 0.80 6.23 -1.62
N ALA A 100 1.60 6.22 -2.67
CA ALA A 100 2.95 5.66 -2.67
C ALA A 100 3.92 6.59 -3.39
N GLN A 101 5.20 6.45 -3.11
CA GLN A 101 6.25 7.20 -3.79
C GLN A 101 7.52 6.38 -3.97
N ALA A 102 8.31 6.75 -4.97
CA ALA A 102 9.67 6.27 -5.15
C ALA A 102 10.60 7.46 -5.41
N THR A 103 11.68 7.56 -4.64
CA THR A 103 12.69 8.61 -4.84
C THR A 103 13.84 8.03 -5.65
N ILE A 104 14.00 8.49 -6.89
CA ILE A 104 15.12 8.11 -7.77
C ILE A 104 16.25 9.13 -7.57
N PRO A 105 17.38 8.78 -6.94
CA PRO A 105 18.49 9.71 -6.73
C PRO A 105 19.11 10.19 -8.04
N PHE A 106 19.87 11.27 -7.98
CA PHE A 106 20.69 11.72 -9.10
C PHE A 106 21.69 10.60 -9.48
N ASN A 107 21.94 10.42 -10.79
CA ASN A 107 22.78 9.35 -11.35
C ASN A 107 22.33 7.89 -11.07
N LYS A 108 21.12 7.68 -10.56
CA LYS A 108 20.49 6.36 -10.49
C LYS A 108 19.26 6.29 -11.40
N LYS A 109 18.88 5.08 -11.75
CA LYS A 109 17.62 4.72 -12.39
C LYS A 109 16.80 3.84 -11.43
N MET A 110 15.51 3.70 -11.70
CA MET A 110 14.63 2.79 -10.97
C MET A 110 15.21 1.36 -10.89
N ALA A 111 15.78 0.86 -11.99
CA ALA A 111 16.35 -0.48 -12.07
C ALA A 111 17.53 -0.74 -11.12
N ASP A 112 18.21 0.31 -10.65
CA ASP A 112 19.36 0.21 -9.75
C ASP A 112 18.96 -0.09 -8.29
N GLY A 113 17.65 -0.14 -8.00
CA GLY A 113 17.15 -0.23 -6.64
C GLY A 113 17.03 1.15 -6.01
N VAL A 114 15.80 1.62 -5.84
CA VAL A 114 15.49 2.93 -5.25
C VAL A 114 14.56 2.79 -4.06
N GLN A 115 14.61 3.76 -3.15
CA GLN A 115 13.75 3.74 -1.98
C GLN A 115 12.30 4.00 -2.40
N GLY A 116 11.42 3.09 -1.99
CA GLY A 116 9.97 3.20 -2.12
C GLY A 116 9.30 3.34 -0.76
N GLU A 117 8.18 4.04 -0.74
CA GLU A 117 7.34 4.22 0.44
C GLU A 117 5.85 4.14 0.06
N SER A 118 5.01 3.66 0.96
CA SER A 118 3.55 3.70 0.81
C SER A 118 2.84 3.94 2.12
N TRP A 119 1.68 4.59 2.06
CA TRP A 119 0.84 4.91 3.21
C TRP A 119 -0.51 4.21 3.06
N LEU A 120 -0.66 3.08 3.76
CA LEU A 120 -1.80 2.21 3.59
C LEU A 120 -2.90 2.52 4.62
N TYR A 121 -4.12 2.56 4.14
CA TYR A 121 -5.34 2.64 4.93
C TYR A 121 -6.22 1.47 4.58
N TRP A 122 -6.52 0.67 5.59
CA TRP A 122 -7.19 -0.60 5.50
C TRP A 122 -8.53 -0.51 6.20
N VAL A 123 -9.50 -1.17 5.58
CA VAL A 123 -10.72 -1.66 6.23
C VAL A 123 -10.55 -3.16 6.35
N ILE A 124 -10.63 -3.67 7.58
CA ILE A 124 -10.45 -5.07 7.92
C ILE A 124 -11.80 -5.63 8.33
N GLU A 125 -12.34 -6.53 7.54
CA GLU A 125 -13.58 -7.25 7.83
C GLU A 125 -13.26 -8.45 8.71
N THR A 126 -13.91 -8.50 9.86
CA THR A 126 -13.79 -9.58 10.85
C THR A 126 -15.18 -10.10 11.24
N PRO A 127 -15.28 -11.27 11.89
CA PRO A 127 -16.55 -11.76 12.43
C PRO A 127 -17.19 -10.83 13.47
N GLU A 128 -16.40 -10.02 14.17
CA GLU A 128 -16.86 -9.07 15.19
C GLU A 128 -17.23 -7.69 14.60
N GLY A 129 -16.97 -7.47 13.31
CA GLY A 129 -17.26 -6.22 12.63
C GLY A 129 -16.11 -5.73 11.75
N GLU A 130 -16.25 -4.51 11.24
CA GLU A 130 -15.20 -3.85 10.48
C GLU A 130 -14.30 -3.02 11.39
N LEU A 131 -12.99 -3.11 11.14
CA LEU A 131 -11.97 -2.30 11.77
C LEU A 131 -11.29 -1.41 10.72
N HIS A 132 -10.84 -0.22 11.10
CA HIS A 132 -10.08 0.66 10.22
C HIS A 132 -8.96 1.41 10.96
N ASN A 133 -7.88 1.74 10.26
CA ASN A 133 -6.86 2.63 10.78
C ASN A 133 -7.11 4.09 10.38
N LYS A 134 -6.90 5.01 11.32
CA LYS A 134 -6.95 6.47 11.07
C LYS A 134 -5.59 7.05 10.70
N GLN A 135 -4.52 6.42 11.17
CA GLN A 135 -3.14 6.74 10.81
C GLN A 135 -2.63 5.70 9.84
N PRO A 136 -1.87 6.07 8.80
CA PRO A 136 -1.46 5.13 7.78
C PRO A 136 -0.50 4.07 8.35
N ILE A 137 -0.58 2.87 7.81
CA ILE A 137 0.50 1.89 7.91
C ILE A 137 1.57 2.37 6.92
N HIS A 138 2.68 2.92 7.45
CA HIS A 138 3.78 3.41 6.62
C HIS A 138 4.73 2.27 6.29
N MET A 139 4.75 1.87 5.02
CA MET A 139 5.63 0.82 4.52
C MET A 139 6.83 1.43 3.80
N LYS A 140 7.99 0.78 3.92
CA LYS A 140 9.24 1.14 3.25
C LYS A 140 9.83 -0.07 2.55
N GLY A 141 10.43 0.11 1.39
CA GLY A 141 11.01 -0.97 0.62
C GLY A 141 11.97 -0.50 -0.47
N VAL A 142 12.59 -1.45 -1.17
CA VAL A 142 13.42 -1.16 -2.34
C VAL A 142 12.69 -1.59 -3.60
N LEU A 143 12.59 -0.66 -4.55
CA LEU A 143 11.95 -0.84 -5.84
C LEU A 143 12.98 -0.97 -6.95
N LYS A 144 12.79 -1.93 -7.85
CA LYS A 144 13.57 -2.07 -9.09
C LYS A 144 12.73 -1.82 -10.36
N GLY A 145 11.44 -1.55 -10.18
CA GLY A 145 10.47 -1.36 -11.25
C GLY A 145 9.09 -1.05 -10.70
N LEU A 146 8.21 -0.59 -11.58
CA LEU A 146 6.78 -0.45 -11.32
C LEU A 146 6.00 -1.25 -12.38
N PRO A 147 4.93 -1.98 -12.03
CA PRO A 147 4.44 -2.22 -10.66
C PRO A 147 5.53 -2.95 -9.83
N PRO A 148 5.47 -2.90 -8.48
CA PRO A 148 6.59 -3.22 -7.60
C PRO A 148 6.85 -4.74 -7.48
N LYS A 149 7.19 -5.39 -8.60
CA LYS A 149 7.56 -6.81 -8.68
C LYS A 149 8.95 -7.05 -8.07
N ASN A 150 9.18 -8.19 -7.43
CA ASN A 150 10.45 -8.52 -6.77
C ASN A 150 10.85 -7.47 -5.74
N ALA A 151 9.86 -6.89 -5.06
CA ALA A 151 10.05 -5.85 -4.05
C ALA A 151 9.56 -6.37 -2.71
N THR A 152 10.29 -6.03 -1.66
CA THR A 152 9.86 -6.28 -0.29
C THR A 152 9.65 -4.96 0.41
N PHE A 153 8.49 -4.82 1.03
CA PHE A 153 8.10 -3.67 1.83
C PHE A 153 7.82 -4.12 3.25
N TYR A 154 8.24 -3.34 4.23
CA TYR A 154 7.98 -3.60 5.64
C TYR A 154 7.53 -2.33 6.37
N SER A 155 6.80 -2.50 7.46
CA SER A 155 6.46 -1.41 8.39
C SER A 155 6.89 -1.76 9.81
N ASP A 156 7.61 -0.84 10.43
CA ASP A 156 7.95 -0.89 11.86
C ASP A 156 6.88 -0.20 12.72
N SER A 157 5.76 0.22 12.12
CA SER A 157 4.70 0.95 12.82
C SER A 157 3.80 0.00 13.60
N VAL A 158 3.38 0.44 14.79
CA VAL A 158 2.22 -0.11 15.50
C VAL A 158 1.06 0.84 15.25
N THR A 159 0.07 0.39 14.49
CA THR A 159 -1.03 1.22 14.00
C THR A 159 -2.32 0.84 14.72
N PRO A 160 -2.94 1.76 15.49
CA PRO A 160 -4.23 1.50 16.12
C PRO A 160 -5.35 1.29 15.10
N LEU A 161 -6.20 0.32 15.41
CA LEU A 161 -7.44 0.04 14.68
C LEU A 161 -8.64 0.51 15.50
N PHE A 162 -9.64 1.02 14.78
CA PHE A 162 -10.86 1.54 15.33
C PHE A 162 -12.06 0.81 14.74
N ASP A 163 -13.10 0.62 15.55
CA ASP A 163 -14.40 0.15 15.06
C ASP A 163 -15.17 1.28 14.35
N ARG A 164 -16.37 0.96 13.86
CA ARG A 164 -17.28 1.92 13.19
C ARG A 164 -17.69 3.10 14.07
N GLU A 165 -17.71 2.90 15.39
CA GLU A 165 -18.05 3.90 16.40
C GLU A 165 -16.85 4.77 16.80
N ASN A 166 -15.69 4.53 16.17
CA ASN A 166 -14.42 5.20 16.41
C ASN A 166 -13.78 4.90 17.77
N ASN A 167 -14.19 3.83 18.45
CA ASN A 167 -13.48 3.31 19.60
C ASN A 167 -12.28 2.49 19.12
N GLN A 168 -11.17 2.55 19.85
CA GLN A 168 -10.05 1.66 19.54
C GLN A 168 -10.47 0.22 19.85
N ALA A 169 -10.17 -0.70 18.94
CA ALA A 169 -10.55 -2.11 19.04
C ALA A 169 -9.35 -3.07 18.94
N GLY A 170 -8.20 -2.57 18.46
CA GLY A 170 -6.98 -3.36 18.37
C GLY A 170 -5.82 -2.57 17.78
N THR A 171 -4.80 -3.29 17.35
CA THR A 171 -3.63 -2.75 16.64
C THR A 171 -3.18 -3.70 15.55
N VAL A 172 -2.52 -3.15 14.53
CA VAL A 172 -1.77 -3.93 13.53
C VAL A 172 -0.31 -3.51 13.52
N TYR A 173 0.58 -4.46 13.34
CA TYR A 173 2.02 -4.24 13.31
C TYR A 173 2.75 -5.32 12.52
N GLY A 174 4.06 -5.12 12.29
CA GLY A 174 4.91 -6.09 11.60
C GLY A 174 4.44 -6.39 10.17
N CYS A 175 3.82 -5.41 9.51
CA CYS A 175 3.33 -5.57 8.14
C CYS A 175 4.52 -5.80 7.21
N LEU A 176 4.51 -6.92 6.51
CA LEU A 176 5.49 -7.29 5.50
C LEU A 176 4.74 -7.65 4.21
N GLN A 177 5.20 -7.11 3.10
CA GLN A 177 4.74 -7.44 1.77
C GLN A 177 5.94 -7.90 0.94
N SER A 178 5.82 -9.02 0.26
CA SER A 178 6.84 -9.57 -0.65
C SER A 178 6.18 -9.99 -1.96
N ASN A 179 6.66 -9.39 -3.06
CA ASN A 179 6.11 -9.54 -4.41
C ASN A 179 7.14 -10.14 -5.37
#